data_AF-A0A6P6NHX9-F1
#
_entry.id   AF-A0A6P6NHX9-F1
#
_cell.length_a   1.000
_cell.length_b   1.000
_cell.length_c   1.000
_cell.angle_alpha   90.00
_cell.angle_beta   90.00
_cell.angle_gamma   90.00
#
_symmetry.space_group_name_H-M   'P 1'
#
loop_
_entity.id
_entity.type
_entity.pdbx_description
1 polymer ?
#
loop_
_entity_poly.entity_id
_entity_poly.type
_entity_poly.pdbx_seq_one_letter_code
_entity_poly.pdbx_strand_id
1 'polypeptide(L)'
;MTHSDIMESFLSDYFADLQGRADDDPGVYWEFYGSAVCEPADDSSGYDILANPPGPGEDEEEQREVFEFEFSDRPLLPCYNIQVSLSQGPRNWLLLSDVLKRLKMSARMFRATFTHLEVVTIAEAEFYKQASLSQLFSCPEELEGFMPDSKELLDLVEISAELVALLGSSLECLDDRWEPVSRPRS
;
A
#
# COMPACT_ATOMS: atom_id res chain seq x y z
N MET A 1 27.69 17.94 45.09
CA MET A 1 27.91 17.87 43.63
C MET A 1 27.05 16.73 43.13
N THR A 2 26.15 17.01 42.20
CA THR A 2 25.25 15.99 41.63
C THR A 2 26.02 15.23 40.56
N HIS A 3 26.64 14.12 40.96
CA HIS A 3 27.24 13.18 40.03
C HIS A 3 26.11 12.35 39.42
N SER A 4 26.06 12.27 38.10
CA SER A 4 25.10 11.44 37.38
C SER A 4 25.89 10.49 36.51
N ASP A 5 25.90 9.22 36.90
CA ASP A 5 26.66 8.17 36.24
C ASP A 5 26.21 8.00 34.77
N ILE A 6 24.93 8.30 34.48
CA ILE A 6 24.37 8.31 33.12
C ILE A 6 25.01 9.43 32.27
N MET A 7 25.15 10.63 32.83
CA MET A 7 25.75 11.76 32.14
C MET A 7 27.26 11.56 31.92
N GLU A 8 27.93 10.96 32.89
CA GLU A 8 29.35 10.63 32.78
C GLU A 8 29.61 9.62 31.65
N SER A 9 28.81 8.55 31.58
CA SER A 9 28.91 7.56 30.49
C SER A 9 28.65 8.21 29.13
N PHE A 10 27.56 8.97 29.01
CA PHE A 10 27.19 9.64 27.75
C PHE A 10 28.30 10.56 27.22
N LEU A 11 28.86 11.42 28.09
CA LEU A 11 29.92 12.34 27.68
C LEU A 11 31.21 11.60 27.33
N SER A 12 31.54 10.55 28.06
CA SER A 12 32.72 9.72 27.80
C SER A 12 32.63 9.05 26.42
N ASP A 13 31.47 8.47 26.09
CA ASP A 13 31.22 7.85 24.79
C ASP A 13 31.27 8.87 23.65
N TYR A 14 30.62 10.03 23.83
CA TYR A 14 30.60 11.10 22.84
C TYR A 14 32.01 11.63 22.50
N PHE A 15 32.87 11.82 23.51
CA PHE A 15 34.24 12.28 23.26
C PHE A 15 35.13 11.19 22.65
N ALA A 16 34.88 9.91 22.95
CA ALA A 16 35.55 8.80 22.31
C ALA A 16 35.21 8.74 20.81
N ASP A 17 33.95 8.96 20.44
CA ASP A 17 33.49 8.99 19.04
C ASP A 17 34.17 10.12 18.25
N LEU A 18 34.30 11.31 18.85
CA LEU A 18 34.96 12.46 18.20
C LEU A 18 36.47 12.26 17.99
N GLN A 19 37.13 11.48 18.83
CA GLN A 19 38.56 11.19 18.72
C GLN A 19 38.86 10.04 17.76
N GLY A 20 37.83 9.32 17.32
CA GLY A 20 37.97 8.07 16.59
C GLY A 20 38.34 6.95 17.56
N ARG A 21 37.42 6.02 17.76
CA ARG A 21 37.69 4.80 18.54
C ARG A 21 38.63 3.88 17.78
N ALA A 22 39.42 3.09 18.49
CA ALA A 22 40.29 2.09 17.88
C ALA A 22 39.44 0.94 17.29
N ASP A 23 39.88 0.34 16.19
CA ASP A 23 39.17 -0.78 15.54
C ASP A 23 38.92 -1.97 16.49
N ASP A 24 39.72 -2.15 17.54
CA ASP A 24 39.55 -3.23 18.52
C ASP A 24 38.58 -2.88 19.69
N ASP A 25 37.96 -1.70 19.70
CA ASP A 25 37.00 -1.31 20.75
C ASP A 25 35.64 -2.01 20.56
N PRO A 26 35.18 -2.85 21.51
CA PRO A 26 33.87 -3.50 21.44
C PRO A 26 32.68 -2.55 21.25
N GLY A 27 32.81 -1.29 21.69
CA GLY A 27 31.77 -0.26 21.54
C GLY A 27 31.66 0.33 20.13
N VAL A 28 32.60 0.02 19.23
CA VAL A 28 32.59 0.46 17.82
C VAL A 28 31.68 -0.42 16.96
N TYR A 29 31.59 -1.69 17.32
CA TYR A 29 30.81 -2.67 16.58
C TYR A 29 29.33 -2.48 16.90
N TRP A 30 28.59 -2.03 15.90
CA TRP A 30 27.15 -2.19 15.92
C TRP A 30 26.86 -3.69 15.85
N GLU A 31 26.49 -4.30 16.97
CA GLU A 31 25.84 -5.61 16.94
C GLU A 31 24.45 -5.42 16.33
N PHE A 32 24.39 -5.43 15.01
CA PHE A 32 23.14 -5.64 14.31
C PHE A 32 22.73 -7.09 14.56
N TYR A 33 21.85 -7.28 15.54
CA TYR A 33 21.01 -8.46 15.56
C TYR A 33 20.21 -8.44 14.27
N GLY A 34 20.70 -9.19 13.26
CA GLY A 34 20.03 -9.30 11.98
C GLY A 34 18.57 -9.70 12.23
N SER A 35 17.70 -9.26 11.33
CA SER A 35 16.24 -9.50 11.36
C SER A 35 15.84 -10.99 11.44
N ALA A 36 16.79 -11.92 11.44
CA ALA A 36 16.60 -13.35 11.66
C ALA A 36 15.91 -13.71 12.99
N VAL A 37 15.83 -12.79 13.97
CA VAL A 37 15.03 -13.01 15.20
C VAL A 37 13.53 -12.77 14.96
N CYS A 38 13.17 -12.05 13.89
CA CYS A 38 11.79 -11.75 13.53
C CYS A 38 11.25 -12.62 12.39
N GLU A 39 12.10 -13.40 11.72
CA GLU A 39 11.67 -14.34 10.67
C GLU A 39 11.29 -15.70 11.29
N PRO A 40 10.04 -16.17 11.10
CA PRO A 40 9.69 -17.54 11.46
C PRO A 40 10.52 -18.52 10.61
N ALA A 41 11.06 -19.56 11.23
CA ALA A 41 11.99 -20.52 10.61
C ALA A 41 11.44 -21.27 9.38
N ASP A 42 10.15 -21.13 9.07
CA ASP A 42 9.48 -21.74 7.90
C ASP A 42 9.50 -20.86 6.64
N ASP A 43 9.85 -19.58 6.72
CA ASP A 43 9.84 -18.69 5.56
C ASP A 43 11.23 -18.61 4.91
N SER A 44 11.57 -19.65 4.16
CA SER A 44 12.82 -19.74 3.35
C SER A 44 12.76 -18.94 2.03
N SER A 45 11.91 -17.93 1.97
CA SER A 45 11.73 -17.07 0.81
C SER A 45 12.69 -15.88 0.91
N GLY A 46 13.90 -16.03 0.37
CA GLY A 46 14.80 -14.89 0.17
C GLY A 46 14.16 -13.92 -0.81
N TYR A 47 13.76 -12.74 -0.35
CA TYR A 47 13.22 -11.69 -1.20
C TYR A 47 14.34 -10.81 -1.72
N ASP A 48 14.39 -10.59 -3.03
CA ASP A 48 15.28 -9.58 -3.60
C ASP A 48 14.62 -8.20 -3.47
N ILE A 49 14.87 -7.55 -2.33
CA ILE A 49 14.40 -6.19 -2.00
C ILE A 49 14.91 -5.17 -3.04
N LEU A 50 15.95 -5.52 -3.81
CA LEU A 50 16.56 -4.68 -4.82
C LEU A 50 16.19 -5.10 -6.25
N ALA A 51 15.22 -6.00 -6.44
CA ALA A 51 14.78 -6.41 -7.78
C ALA A 51 14.13 -5.27 -8.57
N ASN A 52 13.56 -4.27 -7.87
CA ASN A 52 13.00 -3.05 -8.45
C ASN A 52 13.51 -1.81 -7.69
N PRO A 53 14.78 -1.44 -7.85
CA PRO A 53 15.30 -0.24 -7.22
C PRO A 53 14.65 0.98 -7.91
N PRO A 54 14.19 2.00 -7.16
CA PRO A 54 13.69 3.23 -7.75
C PRO A 54 14.87 3.95 -8.42
N GLY A 55 14.97 3.80 -9.74
CA GLY A 55 16.00 4.38 -10.58
C GLY A 55 15.50 4.42 -12.03
N PRO A 56 16.09 5.24 -12.89
CA PRO A 56 15.64 5.38 -14.26
C PRO A 56 15.95 4.10 -15.02
N GLY A 57 14.96 3.22 -15.10
CA GLY A 57 15.04 1.98 -15.86
C GLY A 57 15.11 2.29 -17.36
N GLU A 58 15.81 1.44 -18.12
CA GLU A 58 15.95 1.61 -19.57
C GLU A 58 14.62 1.43 -20.36
N ASP A 59 13.51 1.14 -19.67
CA ASP A 59 12.16 0.96 -20.20
C ASP A 59 11.19 2.12 -19.86
N GLU A 60 11.69 3.30 -19.50
CA GLU A 60 10.87 4.51 -19.24
C GLU A 60 10.04 5.00 -20.44
N GLU A 61 10.29 4.51 -21.67
CA GLU A 61 9.56 4.97 -22.85
C GLU A 61 8.17 4.31 -23.06
N GLU A 62 7.84 3.20 -22.38
CA GLU A 62 6.54 2.52 -22.58
C GLU A 62 5.55 2.65 -21.41
N GLN A 63 6.01 2.96 -20.20
CA GLN A 63 5.12 3.25 -19.06
C GLN A 63 4.98 4.75 -18.90
N ARG A 64 4.17 5.35 -19.77
CA ARG A 64 3.77 6.74 -19.64
C ARG A 64 3.03 6.89 -18.31
N GLU A 65 3.67 7.49 -17.31
CA GLU A 65 3.10 7.72 -15.97
C GLU A 65 2.00 8.79 -16.07
N VAL A 66 0.82 8.37 -16.53
CA VAL A 66 -0.35 9.24 -16.62
C VAL A 66 -1.10 9.14 -15.30
N PHE A 67 -1.36 10.29 -14.67
CA PHE A 67 -2.16 10.32 -13.44
C PHE A 67 -3.65 10.24 -13.78
N GLU A 68 -4.34 9.26 -13.21
CA GLU A 68 -5.78 9.10 -13.37
C GLU A 68 -6.53 9.63 -12.14
N PHE A 69 -7.56 10.44 -12.38
CA PHE A 69 -8.39 11.06 -11.34
C PHE A 69 -9.84 10.66 -11.50
N GLU A 70 -10.43 10.10 -10.44
CA GLU A 70 -11.86 9.79 -10.38
C GLU A 70 -12.65 11.01 -9.87
N PHE A 71 -13.65 11.42 -10.65
CA PHE A 71 -14.61 12.46 -10.29
C PHE A 71 -16.01 11.88 -10.15
N SER A 72 -16.71 12.26 -9.08
CA SER A 72 -18.07 11.81 -8.83
C SER A 72 -18.87 12.88 -8.08
N ASP A 73 -20.16 12.99 -8.42
CA ASP A 73 -21.11 13.82 -7.69
C ASP A 73 -21.58 13.17 -6.36
N ARG A 74 -21.15 11.93 -6.10
CA ARG A 74 -21.47 11.16 -4.90
C ARG A 74 -20.18 10.77 -4.17
N PRO A 75 -20.25 10.49 -2.86
CA PRO A 75 -19.12 9.91 -2.15
C PRO A 75 -18.62 8.64 -2.84
N LEU A 76 -17.29 8.55 -3.00
CA LEU A 76 -16.63 7.38 -3.57
C LEU A 76 -16.72 6.19 -2.61
N LEU A 77 -16.64 4.98 -3.15
CA LEU A 77 -16.51 3.79 -2.31
C LEU A 77 -15.08 3.69 -1.79
N PRO A 78 -14.88 3.16 -0.56
CA PRO A 78 -13.55 2.86 -0.06
C PRO A 78 -12.81 1.92 -1.02
N CYS A 79 -11.57 2.28 -1.34
CA CYS A 79 -10.69 1.51 -2.19
C CYS A 79 -9.56 0.92 -1.35
N TYR A 80 -9.36 -0.38 -1.44
CA TYR A 80 -8.40 -1.13 -0.63
C TYR A 80 -7.25 -1.59 -1.50
N ASN A 81 -6.02 -1.31 -1.06
CA ASN A 81 -4.81 -1.81 -1.72
C ASN A 81 -4.44 -3.16 -1.10
N ILE A 82 -4.81 -4.25 -1.79
CA ILE A 82 -4.75 -5.62 -1.27
C ILE A 82 -3.98 -6.51 -2.25
N GLN A 83 -3.10 -7.35 -1.69
CA GLN A 83 -2.41 -8.41 -2.40
C GLN A 83 -3.16 -9.73 -2.21
N VAL A 84 -3.81 -10.20 -3.28
CA VAL A 84 -4.60 -11.44 -3.25
C VAL A 84 -3.77 -12.66 -3.68
N SER A 85 -2.72 -12.45 -4.47
CA SER A 85 -1.76 -13.48 -4.88
C SER A 85 -0.32 -12.99 -4.68
N LEU A 86 0.57 -13.91 -4.29
CA LEU A 86 2.00 -13.63 -4.17
C LEU A 86 2.66 -13.28 -5.51
N SER A 87 2.07 -13.68 -6.64
CA SER A 87 2.63 -13.45 -7.97
C SER A 87 2.23 -12.13 -8.62
N GLN A 88 1.23 -11.41 -8.11
CA GLN A 88 0.60 -10.27 -8.81
C GLN A 88 0.79 -8.91 -8.12
N GLY A 89 1.50 -8.86 -7.00
CA GLY A 89 1.66 -7.66 -6.19
C GLY A 89 0.33 -7.13 -5.61
N PRO A 90 0.38 -6.04 -4.82
CA PRO A 90 -0.82 -5.39 -4.32
C PRO A 90 -1.53 -4.61 -5.44
N ARG A 91 -2.87 -4.69 -5.46
CA ARG A 91 -3.72 -3.98 -6.42
C ARG A 91 -4.87 -3.27 -5.72
N ASN A 92 -5.58 -2.42 -6.44
CA ASN A 92 -6.69 -1.64 -5.91
C ASN A 92 -8.02 -2.37 -6.12
N TRP A 93 -8.74 -2.61 -5.02
CA TRP A 93 -9.96 -3.41 -4.98
C TRP A 93 -11.10 -2.66 -4.29
N LEU A 94 -12.32 -2.94 -4.72
CA LEU A 94 -13.56 -2.54 -4.05
C LEU A 94 -14.24 -3.77 -3.45
N LEU A 95 -14.91 -3.61 -2.31
CA LEU A 95 -15.79 -4.64 -1.77
C LEU A 95 -16.98 -4.85 -2.71
N LEU A 96 -17.16 -6.08 -3.19
CA LEU A 96 -18.24 -6.41 -4.10
C LEU A 96 -19.61 -6.11 -3.45
N SER A 97 -19.75 -6.33 -2.15
CA SER A 97 -20.98 -6.04 -1.40
C SER A 97 -21.40 -4.57 -1.54
N ASP A 98 -20.46 -3.63 -1.52
CA ASP A 98 -20.75 -2.19 -1.60
C ASP A 98 -20.98 -1.72 -3.04
N VAL A 99 -20.26 -2.30 -3.99
CA VAL A 99 -20.54 -2.12 -5.43
C VAL A 99 -21.97 -2.55 -5.75
N LEU A 100 -22.38 -3.74 -5.28
CA LEU A 100 -23.73 -4.27 -5.50
C LEU A 100 -24.81 -3.42 -4.83
N LYS A 101 -24.58 -2.92 -3.61
CA LYS A 101 -25.49 -1.98 -2.94
C LYS A 101 -25.65 -0.70 -3.75
N ARG A 102 -24.55 -0.13 -4.26
CA ARG A 102 -24.57 1.11 -5.06
C ARG A 102 -25.28 0.93 -6.40
N LEU A 103 -25.02 -0.18 -7.09
CA LEU A 103 -25.66 -0.53 -8.36
C LEU A 103 -27.09 -1.05 -8.20
N LYS A 104 -27.54 -1.33 -6.97
CA LYS A 104 -28.82 -1.99 -6.66
C LYS A 104 -28.99 -3.30 -7.44
N MET A 105 -27.93 -4.08 -7.51
CA MET A 105 -27.84 -5.30 -8.29
C MET A 105 -27.48 -6.49 -7.39
N SER A 106 -27.90 -7.70 -7.78
CA SER A 106 -27.47 -8.92 -7.08
C SER A 106 -26.12 -9.41 -7.60
N ALA A 107 -25.36 -10.14 -6.78
CA ALA A 107 -24.07 -10.71 -7.17
C ALA A 107 -24.18 -11.63 -8.40
N ARG A 108 -25.28 -12.40 -8.50
CA ARG A 108 -25.54 -13.27 -9.65
C ARG A 108 -25.77 -12.46 -10.93
N MET A 109 -26.52 -11.37 -10.85
CA MET A 109 -26.77 -10.50 -12.00
C MET A 109 -25.48 -9.78 -12.42
N PHE A 110 -24.69 -9.30 -11.46
CA PHE A 110 -23.41 -8.64 -11.71
C PHE A 110 -22.44 -9.55 -12.46
N ARG A 111 -22.19 -10.76 -11.93
CA ARG A 111 -21.30 -11.76 -12.57
C ARG A 111 -21.82 -12.21 -13.94
N ALA A 112 -23.13 -12.22 -14.16
CA ALA A 112 -23.70 -12.56 -15.47
C ALA A 112 -23.60 -11.42 -16.49
N THR A 113 -23.58 -10.16 -16.04
CA THR A 113 -23.53 -8.97 -16.90
C THR A 113 -22.10 -8.56 -17.22
N PHE A 114 -21.20 -8.67 -16.24
CA PHE A 114 -19.81 -8.24 -16.31
C PHE A 114 -18.86 -9.44 -16.11
N THR A 115 -18.89 -10.39 -17.04
CA THR A 115 -18.12 -11.65 -16.92
C THR A 115 -16.61 -11.47 -17.02
N HIS A 116 -16.17 -10.32 -17.54
CA HIS A 116 -14.76 -9.96 -17.72
C HIS A 116 -14.16 -9.19 -16.53
N LEU A 117 -14.98 -8.69 -15.61
CA LEU A 117 -14.49 -8.05 -14.40
C LEU A 117 -13.98 -9.11 -13.42
N GLU A 118 -12.74 -8.95 -12.97
CA GLU A 118 -12.11 -9.88 -12.05
C GLU A 118 -12.75 -9.76 -10.66
N VAL A 119 -13.35 -10.86 -10.21
CA VAL A 119 -13.91 -10.99 -8.86
C VAL A 119 -13.15 -12.10 -8.14
N VAL A 120 -12.48 -11.75 -7.05
CA VAL A 120 -11.68 -12.68 -6.26
C VAL A 120 -12.22 -12.76 -4.84
N THR A 121 -12.09 -13.93 -4.24
CA THR A 121 -12.52 -14.19 -2.86
C THR A 121 -11.30 -14.26 -1.95
N ILE A 122 -11.33 -13.54 -0.83
CA ILE A 122 -10.28 -13.50 0.19
C ILE A 122 -10.87 -13.78 1.57
N ALA A 123 -10.07 -14.33 2.48
CA ALA A 123 -10.47 -14.45 3.89
C ALA A 123 -10.58 -13.07 4.52
N GLU A 124 -11.65 -12.82 5.27
CA GLU A 124 -11.87 -11.55 5.97
C GLU A 124 -10.71 -11.20 6.92
N ALA A 125 -10.18 -12.19 7.65
CA ALA A 125 -9.02 -12.02 8.51
C ALA A 125 -7.79 -11.46 7.77
N GLU A 126 -7.51 -11.97 6.56
CA GLU A 126 -6.37 -11.53 5.75
C GLU A 126 -6.62 -10.15 5.14
N PHE A 127 -7.86 -9.88 4.70
CA PHE A 127 -8.27 -8.55 4.26
C PHE A 127 -8.07 -7.51 5.37
N TYR A 128 -8.56 -7.79 6.58
CA TYR A 128 -8.42 -6.89 7.73
C TYR A 128 -6.96 -6.65 8.08
N LYS A 129 -6.14 -7.71 8.10
CA LYS A 129 -4.70 -7.61 8.35
C LYS A 129 -4.02 -6.67 7.35
N GLN A 130 -4.29 -6.80 6.06
CA GLN A 130 -3.67 -5.93 5.04
C GLN A 130 -4.22 -4.50 5.09
N ALA A 131 -5.54 -4.33 5.20
CA ALA A 131 -6.18 -3.01 5.23
C ALA A 131 -5.74 -2.19 6.46
N SER A 132 -5.60 -2.82 7.62
CA SER A 132 -5.16 -2.16 8.87
C SER A 132 -3.71 -1.69 8.87
N LEU A 133 -2.86 -2.22 7.97
CA LEU A 133 -1.47 -1.79 7.81
C LEU A 133 -1.33 -0.54 6.93
N SER A 134 -2.38 -0.16 6.21
CA SER A 134 -2.36 1.00 5.34
C SER A 134 -2.32 2.30 6.16
N GLN A 135 -1.32 3.14 5.89
CA GLN A 135 -1.16 4.45 6.54
C GLN A 135 -2.28 5.45 6.18
N LEU A 136 -3.02 5.18 5.10
CA LEU A 136 -4.13 6.02 4.66
C LEU A 136 -5.40 5.76 5.50
N PHE A 137 -5.51 4.58 6.12
CA PHE A 137 -6.60 4.27 7.03
C PHE A 137 -6.37 4.94 8.38
N SER A 138 -6.86 6.18 8.48
CA SER A 138 -6.75 7.01 9.69
C SER A 138 -7.94 6.85 10.63
N CYS A 139 -9.04 6.26 10.16
CA CYS A 139 -10.30 6.10 10.88
C CYS A 139 -10.59 4.61 11.15
N PRO A 140 -10.50 4.14 12.41
CA PRO A 140 -10.82 2.77 12.77
C PRO A 140 -12.26 2.37 12.43
N GLU A 141 -13.19 3.34 12.37
CA GLU A 141 -14.62 3.09 12.14
C GLU A 141 -14.91 2.40 10.80
N GLU A 142 -14.05 2.60 9.79
CA GLU A 142 -14.19 1.96 8.48
C GLU A 142 -13.85 0.46 8.50
N LEU A 143 -13.09 0.01 9.53
CA LEU A 143 -12.70 -1.37 9.73
C LEU A 143 -13.42 -2.06 10.91
N GLU A 144 -14.22 -1.32 11.70
CA GLU A 144 -14.98 -1.86 12.85
C GLU A 144 -15.93 -3.02 12.48
N GLY A 145 -16.37 -3.07 11.22
CA GLY A 145 -17.24 -4.14 10.72
C GLY A 145 -16.52 -5.46 10.43
N PHE A 146 -15.19 -5.45 10.39
CA PHE A 146 -14.39 -6.62 10.04
C PHE A 146 -13.69 -7.22 11.26
N MET A 147 -13.71 -8.54 11.36
CA MET A 147 -13.15 -9.24 12.51
C MET A 147 -11.82 -9.94 12.15
N PRO A 148 -10.72 -9.67 12.89
CA PRO A 148 -9.39 -10.22 12.57
C PRO A 148 -9.31 -11.75 12.64
N ASP A 149 -10.17 -12.39 13.43
CA ASP A 149 -10.23 -13.85 13.57
C ASP A 149 -11.42 -14.48 12.82
N SER A 150 -12.03 -13.73 11.89
CA SER A 150 -13.15 -14.23 11.09
C SER A 150 -12.73 -15.34 10.13
N LYS A 151 -13.63 -16.31 9.96
CA LYS A 151 -13.52 -17.34 8.91
C LYS A 151 -14.39 -17.03 7.71
N GLU A 152 -15.05 -15.88 7.70
CA GLU A 152 -15.86 -15.47 6.57
C GLU A 152 -14.99 -15.07 5.38
N LEU A 153 -15.62 -15.11 4.22
CA LEU A 153 -14.99 -14.81 2.94
C LEU A 153 -15.60 -13.52 2.40
N LEU A 154 -14.74 -12.65 1.91
CA LEU A 154 -15.11 -11.41 1.23
C LEU A 154 -14.84 -11.55 -0.26
N ASP A 155 -15.77 -11.04 -1.06
CA ASP A 155 -15.60 -10.91 -2.50
C ASP A 155 -15.11 -9.49 -2.82
N LEU A 156 -14.00 -9.40 -3.54
CA LEU A 156 -13.38 -8.17 -4.03
C LEU A 156 -13.53 -8.10 -5.55
N VAL A 157 -13.67 -6.89 -6.08
CA VAL A 157 -13.66 -6.61 -7.52
C VAL A 157 -12.56 -5.61 -7.85
N GLU A 158 -11.75 -5.91 -8.86
CA GLU A 158 -10.62 -5.05 -9.25
C GLU A 158 -11.15 -3.72 -9.81
N ILE A 159 -10.49 -2.62 -9.44
CA ILE A 159 -10.83 -1.31 -9.98
C ILE A 159 -10.45 -1.24 -11.46
N SER A 160 -11.38 -0.77 -12.29
CA SER A 160 -11.17 -0.56 -13.72
C SER A 160 -11.98 0.64 -14.18
N ALA A 161 -11.57 1.23 -15.32
CA ALA A 161 -12.26 2.39 -15.85
C ALA A 161 -13.75 2.13 -16.15
N GLU A 162 -14.07 0.91 -16.60
CA GLU A 162 -15.46 0.49 -16.82
C GLU A 162 -16.25 0.41 -15.51
N LEU A 163 -15.66 -0.14 -14.44
CA LEU A 163 -16.33 -0.22 -13.14
C LEU A 163 -16.58 1.17 -12.56
N VAL A 164 -15.61 2.08 -12.66
CA VAL A 164 -15.73 3.47 -12.22
C VAL A 164 -16.86 4.19 -12.97
N ALA A 165 -16.93 4.04 -14.29
CA ALA A 165 -18.01 4.56 -15.11
C ALA A 165 -19.38 3.99 -14.71
N LEU A 166 -19.44 2.68 -14.45
CA LEU A 166 -20.67 1.99 -14.02
C LEU A 166 -21.19 2.50 -12.67
N LEU A 167 -20.28 2.87 -11.76
CA LEU A 167 -20.60 3.47 -10.46
C LEU A 167 -21.06 4.93 -10.56
N GLY A 168 -21.01 5.51 -11.76
CA GLY A 168 -21.46 6.87 -12.08
C GLY A 168 -20.39 7.93 -11.87
N SER A 169 -19.12 7.54 -11.88
CA SER A 169 -17.97 8.45 -11.83
C SER A 169 -17.35 8.61 -13.23
N SER A 170 -16.54 9.64 -13.42
CA SER A 170 -15.73 9.84 -14.62
C SER A 170 -14.24 9.79 -14.28
N LEU A 171 -13.42 9.21 -15.16
CA LEU A 171 -11.97 9.22 -15.05
C LEU A 171 -11.39 10.26 -16.01
N GLU A 172 -10.53 11.12 -15.47
CA GLU A 172 -9.75 12.08 -16.27
C GLU A 172 -8.26 11.76 -16.11
N CYS A 173 -7.54 11.78 -17.23
CA CYS A 173 -6.12 11.47 -17.30
C CYS A 173 -5.32 12.76 -17.45
N LEU A 174 -4.36 13.00 -16.55
CA LEU A 174 -3.42 14.10 -16.64
C LEU A 174 -2.07 13.57 -17.17
N ASP A 175 -1.71 14.02 -18.37
CA ASP A 175 -0.38 13.80 -18.96
C ASP A 175 0.55 14.95 -18.55
N ASP A 176 1.79 14.64 -18.19
CA ASP A 176 2.85 15.56 -17.77
C ASP A 176 3.17 16.64 -18.82
N ARG A 177 2.70 16.45 -20.06
CA ARG A 177 2.82 17.41 -21.17
C ARG A 177 1.69 18.44 -21.25
N TRP A 178 1.06 18.80 -20.13
CA TRP A 178 0.03 19.84 -20.08
C TRP A 178 0.56 21.20 -20.59
N GLU A 179 0.43 21.46 -21.88
CA GLU A 179 0.71 22.79 -22.45
C GLU A 179 -0.49 23.72 -22.18
N PRO A 180 -0.29 24.86 -21.51
CA PRO A 180 -1.37 25.80 -21.27
C PRO A 180 -1.88 26.34 -22.61
N VAL A 181 -3.18 26.16 -22.88
CA VAL A 181 -3.85 26.75 -24.05
C VAL A 181 -3.68 28.26 -24.00
N SER A 182 -2.78 28.78 -24.83
CA SER A 182 -2.55 30.21 -24.97
C SER A 182 -3.81 30.83 -25.58
N ARG A 183 -4.61 31.50 -24.75
CA ARG A 183 -5.75 32.29 -25.24
C ARG A 183 -5.21 33.35 -26.22
N PRO A 184 -5.77 33.48 -27.43
CA PRO A 184 -5.39 34.56 -28.32
C PRO A 184 -5.76 35.88 -27.66
N ARG A 185 -4.77 36.76 -27.47
CA ARG A 185 -5.00 38.13 -27.02
C ARG A 185 -5.88 38.81 -28.08
N SER A 186 -7.08 39.23 -27.67
CA SER A 186 -7.93 40.15 -28.44
C SER A 186 -7.30 41.53 -28.54
#